data_AF-A0A929IYW8-F1
#
_entry.id   AF-A0A929IYW8-F1
#
_cell.length_a   1.000
_cell.length_b   1.000
_cell.length_c   1.000
_cell.angle_alpha   90.00
_cell.angle_beta   90.00
_cell.angle_gamma   90.00
#
_symmetry.space_group_name_H-M   'P 1'
#
loop_
_entity.id
_entity.type
_entity.pdbx_description
1 polymer ?
#
loop_
_entity_poly.entity_id
_entity_poly.type
_entity_poly.pdbx_seq_one_letter_code
_entity_poly.pdbx_strand_id
1 'polypeptide(L)'
;IMSLLTGILLGWLIVTLVPMNTPDTTSFIFFSGMLAISAMLLPGISGSFILLILHKYDTILNAIGHFNFMILIPFGFGVIAGLVVFSRLISWLLASFYHHTVAIIIGILIGSLWIIWPFQMREYISVHGKDRLISSTPYWPEAWNDTVMYSIFMMLIGLGLVLIIYAWAERKHN
;
A
#
# COMPACT_ATOMS: atom_id res chain seq x y z
N ILE A 1 21.52 3.18 12.93
CA ILE A 1 21.17 4.50 13.53
C ILE A 1 21.38 5.63 12.52
N MET A 2 22.58 5.82 11.96
CA MET A 2 22.82 6.88 10.95
C MET A 2 21.92 6.77 9.70
N SER A 3 21.73 5.56 9.15
CA SER A 3 20.84 5.31 8.00
C SER A 3 19.36 5.58 8.29
N LEU A 4 18.94 5.37 9.54
CA LEU A 4 17.57 5.58 10.00
C LEU A 4 17.29 7.08 10.16
N LEU A 5 18.24 7.83 10.74
CA LEU A 5 18.16 9.29 10.84
C LEU A 5 18.16 9.95 9.46
N THR A 6 19.01 9.50 8.52
CA THR A 6 19.00 10.02 7.14
C THR A 6 17.67 9.74 6.44
N GLY A 7 17.08 8.56 6.66
CA GLY A 7 15.77 8.21 6.08
C GLY A 7 14.64 9.09 6.62
N ILE A 8 14.61 9.34 7.94
CA ILE A 8 13.64 10.24 8.57
C ILE A 8 13.78 11.66 8.03
N LEU A 9 15.02 12.16 7.94
CA LEU A 9 15.29 13.54 7.50
C LEU A 9 14.91 13.74 6.02
N LEU A 10 15.26 12.78 5.15
CA LEU A 10 14.84 12.79 3.74
C LEU A 10 13.32 12.68 3.60
N GLY A 11 12.67 11.79 4.35
CA GLY A 11 11.21 11.64 4.33
C GLY A 11 10.49 12.91 4.77
N TRP A 12 10.93 13.52 5.86
CA TRP A 12 10.40 14.79 6.35
C TRP A 12 10.58 15.92 5.32
N LEU A 13 11.78 16.03 4.75
CA LEU A 13 12.09 17.03 3.73
C LEU A 13 11.19 16.85 2.50
N ILE A 14 11.04 15.62 1.98
CA ILE A 14 10.16 15.31 0.86
C ILE A 14 8.72 15.73 1.14
N VAL A 15 8.18 15.41 2.33
CA VAL A 15 6.81 15.77 2.72
C VAL A 15 6.63 17.29 2.76
N THR A 16 7.60 18.02 3.29
CA THR A 16 7.54 19.50 3.37
C THR A 16 7.73 20.19 2.01
N LEU A 17 8.35 19.52 1.04
CA LEU A 17 8.55 20.02 -0.31
C LEU A 17 7.34 19.81 -1.23
N VAL A 18 6.33 19.02 -0.81
CA VAL A 18 5.12 18.83 -1.63
C VAL A 18 4.37 20.18 -1.69
N PRO A 19 4.26 20.81 -2.88
CA PRO A 19 3.61 22.12 -2.98
C PRO A 19 2.13 22.01 -2.62
N MET A 20 1.64 22.97 -1.82
CA MET A 20 0.21 23.07 -1.45
C MET A 20 -0.69 23.27 -2.68
N ASN A 21 -0.15 23.86 -3.76
CA ASN A 21 -0.83 24.01 -5.04
C ASN A 21 -0.05 23.25 -6.12
N THR A 22 -0.56 22.09 -6.52
CA THR A 22 0.03 21.29 -7.59
C THR A 22 -0.59 21.67 -8.94
N PRO A 23 0.20 21.98 -9.98
CA PRO A 23 -0.36 22.33 -11.30
C PRO A 23 -1.14 21.16 -11.91
N ASP A 24 -2.20 21.45 -12.66
CA ASP A 24 -2.91 20.46 -13.50
C ASP A 24 -2.28 20.34 -14.89
N THR A 25 -0.96 20.55 -14.99
CA THR A 25 -0.24 20.40 -16.25
C THR A 25 -0.11 18.93 -16.63
N THR A 26 -0.12 18.65 -17.93
CA THR A 26 0.03 17.30 -18.50
C THR A 26 1.23 16.56 -17.91
N SER A 27 2.36 17.24 -17.75
CA SER A 27 3.57 16.67 -17.15
C SER A 27 3.39 16.29 -15.69
N PHE A 28 2.70 17.13 -14.90
CA PHE A 28 2.46 16.83 -13.49
C PHE A 28 1.52 15.64 -13.33
N ILE A 29 0.47 15.56 -14.16
CA ILE A 29 -0.46 14.41 -14.20
C ILE A 29 0.26 13.13 -14.60
N PHE A 30 1.19 13.20 -15.55
CA PHE A 30 2.04 12.06 -15.91
C PHE A 30 2.89 11.59 -14.71
N PHE A 31 3.61 12.50 -14.05
CA PHE A 31 4.44 12.13 -12.90
C PHE A 31 3.61 11.67 -11.69
N SER A 32 2.41 12.22 -11.49
CA SER A 32 1.52 11.76 -10.40
C SER A 32 1.06 10.32 -10.64
N GLY A 33 0.73 9.94 -11.87
CA GLY A 33 0.44 8.56 -12.25
C GLY A 33 1.64 7.63 -12.04
N MET A 34 2.83 8.08 -12.43
CA MET A 34 4.09 7.35 -12.24
C MET A 34 4.40 7.09 -10.75
N LEU A 35 4.25 8.11 -9.91
CA LEU A 35 4.48 7.97 -8.46
C LEU A 35 3.39 7.13 -7.78
N ALA A 36 2.14 7.30 -8.17
CA ALA A 36 1.02 6.56 -7.60
C ALA A 36 1.15 5.04 -7.83
N ILE A 37 1.50 4.61 -9.05
CA ILE A 37 1.72 3.18 -9.32
C ILE A 37 2.97 2.64 -8.63
N SER A 38 4.03 3.45 -8.54
CA SER A 38 5.26 3.06 -7.85
C SER A 38 5.01 2.81 -6.36
N ALA A 39 4.15 3.62 -5.74
CA ALA A 39 3.75 3.41 -4.35
C ALA A 39 2.93 2.14 -4.14
N MET A 40 2.06 1.76 -5.10
CA MET A 40 1.30 0.51 -5.02
C MET A 40 2.18 -0.74 -5.11
N LEU A 41 3.37 -0.64 -5.72
CA LEU A 41 4.31 -1.75 -5.81
C LEU A 41 5.10 -1.96 -4.51
N LEU A 42 5.19 -0.93 -3.66
CA LEU A 42 5.77 -1.07 -2.32
C LEU A 42 4.68 -1.57 -1.35
N PRO A 43 4.92 -2.66 -0.61
CA PRO A 43 3.93 -3.15 0.34
C PRO A 43 3.60 -2.07 1.39
N GLY A 44 2.31 -1.92 1.71
CA GLY A 44 1.85 -1.02 2.76
C GLY A 44 1.66 0.45 2.39
N ILE A 45 1.92 0.89 1.15
CA ILE A 45 1.60 2.26 0.69
C ILE A 45 0.53 2.21 -0.40
N SER A 46 -0.56 2.95 -0.23
CA SER A 46 -1.62 3.05 -1.24
C SER A 46 -1.30 4.13 -2.27
N GLY A 47 -1.42 3.81 -3.56
CA GLY A 47 -1.31 4.83 -4.62
C GLY A 47 -2.40 5.89 -4.57
N SER A 48 -3.60 5.57 -4.05
CA SER A 48 -4.65 6.57 -3.84
C SER A 48 -4.26 7.61 -2.78
N PHE A 49 -3.50 7.20 -1.76
CA PHE A 49 -2.98 8.10 -0.73
C PHE A 49 -1.92 9.05 -1.31
N ILE A 50 -1.05 8.56 -2.19
CA ILE A 50 -0.11 9.43 -2.93
C ILE A 50 -0.88 10.46 -3.76
N LEU A 51 -1.95 10.06 -4.45
CA LEU A 51 -2.77 11.02 -5.21
C LEU A 51 -3.46 12.05 -4.31
N LEU A 52 -3.86 11.67 -3.09
CA LEU A 52 -4.40 12.62 -2.11
C LEU A 52 -3.34 13.62 -1.65
N ILE A 53 -2.14 13.16 -1.30
CA ILE A 53 -1.01 14.04 -0.92
C ILE A 53 -0.66 15.00 -2.06
N LEU A 54 -0.68 14.50 -3.31
CA LEU A 54 -0.42 15.31 -4.50
C LEU A 54 -1.60 16.22 -4.90
N HIS A 55 -2.72 16.18 -4.16
CA HIS A 55 -3.95 16.91 -4.48
C HIS A 55 -4.48 16.63 -5.90
N LYS A 56 -4.34 15.38 -6.38
CA LYS A 56 -4.81 14.93 -7.70
C LYS A 56 -5.89 13.85 -7.64
N TYR A 57 -6.25 13.38 -6.44
CA TYR A 57 -7.29 12.38 -6.27
C TYR A 57 -8.61 12.81 -6.95
N ASP A 58 -9.12 14.00 -6.63
CA ASP A 58 -10.37 14.51 -7.22
C ASP A 58 -10.22 14.82 -8.70
N THR A 59 -9.09 15.34 -9.15
CA THR A 59 -8.82 15.61 -10.58
C THR A 59 -8.92 14.33 -11.41
N ILE A 60 -8.27 13.25 -10.95
CA ILE A 60 -8.30 11.96 -11.64
C ILE A 60 -9.70 11.32 -11.54
N LEU A 61 -10.35 11.38 -10.37
CA LEU A 61 -11.67 10.80 -10.18
C LEU A 61 -12.74 11.49 -11.04
N ASN A 62 -12.71 12.83 -11.12
CA ASN A 62 -13.57 13.60 -12.03
C ASN A 62 -13.27 13.31 -13.50
N ALA A 63 -11.99 13.18 -13.85
CA ALA A 63 -11.59 12.85 -15.21
C ALA A 63 -12.08 11.46 -15.63
N ILE A 64 -12.08 10.48 -14.73
CA ILE A 64 -12.67 9.16 -14.98
C ILE A 64 -14.18 9.29 -15.15
N GLY A 65 -14.86 10.01 -14.24
CA GLY A 65 -16.32 10.17 -14.28
C GLY A 65 -16.84 10.86 -15.55
N HIS A 66 -16.05 11.76 -16.14
CA HIS A 66 -16.41 12.50 -17.36
C HIS A 66 -15.67 12.04 -18.61
N PHE A 67 -14.92 10.93 -18.53
CA PHE A 67 -14.07 10.43 -19.62
C PHE A 67 -13.17 11.52 -20.23
N ASN A 68 -12.55 12.36 -19.38
CA ASN A 68 -11.64 13.40 -19.82
C ASN A 68 -10.28 12.80 -20.22
N PHE A 69 -10.17 12.45 -21.50
CA PHE A 69 -8.96 11.88 -22.08
C PHE A 69 -7.74 12.81 -22.05
N MET A 70 -7.94 14.12 -21.93
CA MET A 70 -6.82 15.07 -21.80
C MET A 70 -6.04 14.86 -20.50
N ILE A 71 -6.69 14.34 -19.46
CA ILE A 71 -6.08 13.98 -18.18
C ILE A 71 -5.77 12.48 -18.12
N LEU A 72 -6.69 11.63 -18.59
CA LEU A 72 -6.53 10.17 -18.52
C LEU A 72 -5.36 9.64 -19.34
N ILE A 73 -5.11 10.18 -20.53
CA ILE A 73 -4.02 9.74 -21.40
C ILE A 73 -2.65 9.98 -20.75
N PRO A 74 -2.27 11.21 -20.36
CA PRO A 74 -0.97 11.44 -19.71
C PRO A 74 -0.84 10.69 -18.39
N PHE A 75 -1.93 10.59 -17.61
CA PHE A 75 -1.94 9.79 -16.38
C PHE A 75 -1.65 8.31 -16.66
N GLY A 76 -2.34 7.72 -17.64
CA GLY A 76 -2.17 6.33 -18.05
C GLY A 76 -0.76 6.03 -18.56
N PHE A 77 -0.19 6.92 -19.36
CA PHE A 77 1.22 6.82 -19.76
C PHE A 77 2.17 6.89 -18.57
N GLY A 78 1.87 7.77 -17.60
CA GLY A 78 2.60 7.86 -16.33
C GLY A 78 2.58 6.54 -15.57
N VAL A 79 1.40 5.91 -15.46
CA VAL A 79 1.23 4.60 -14.82
C VAL A 79 2.04 3.52 -15.54
N ILE A 80 1.99 3.47 -16.87
CA ILE A 80 2.75 2.47 -17.64
C ILE A 80 4.26 2.68 -17.46
N ALA A 81 4.73 3.93 -17.61
CA ALA A 81 6.13 4.27 -17.43
C ALA A 81 6.62 3.94 -16.00
N GLY A 82 5.83 4.31 -14.99
CA GLY A 82 6.13 4.04 -13.57
C GLY A 82 6.21 2.55 -13.29
N LEU A 83 5.27 1.76 -13.81
CA LEU A 83 5.29 0.31 -13.67
C LEU A 83 6.57 -0.30 -14.26
N VAL A 84 6.97 0.11 -15.48
CA VAL A 84 8.18 -0.39 -16.14
C VAL A 84 9.44 0.00 -15.38
N VAL A 85 9.58 1.28 -15.02
CA VAL A 85 10.76 1.80 -14.31
C VAL A 85 10.88 1.15 -12.93
N PHE A 86 9.80 1.13 -12.16
CA PHE A 86 9.83 0.63 -10.79
C PHE A 86 9.96 -0.90 -10.74
N SER A 87 9.31 -1.64 -11.65
CA SER A 87 9.52 -3.08 -11.78
C SER A 87 10.99 -3.40 -12.05
N ARG A 88 11.65 -2.66 -12.95
CA ARG A 88 13.07 -2.82 -13.21
C ARG A 88 13.94 -2.48 -11.99
N LEU A 89 13.59 -1.43 -11.26
CA LEU A 89 14.30 -1.04 -10.03
C LEU A 89 14.23 -2.16 -8.98
N ILE A 90 13.04 -2.71 -8.72
CA ILE A 90 12.87 -3.80 -7.75
C ILE A 90 13.61 -5.06 -8.21
N SER A 91 13.51 -5.42 -9.48
CA SER A 91 14.26 -6.55 -10.05
C SER A 91 15.77 -6.37 -9.89
N TRP A 92 16.28 -5.15 -10.12
CA TRP A 92 17.69 -4.83 -9.93
C TRP A 92 18.11 -4.88 -8.45
N LEU A 93 17.28 -4.38 -7.53
CA LEU A 93 17.51 -4.44 -6.09
C LEU A 93 17.51 -5.88 -5.56
N LEU A 94 16.63 -6.74 -6.07
CA LEU A 94 16.61 -8.15 -5.72
C LEU A 94 17.82 -8.89 -6.31
N ALA A 95 18.29 -8.52 -7.51
CA ALA A 95 19.47 -9.12 -8.12
C ALA A 95 20.79 -8.71 -7.41
N SER A 96 20.91 -7.45 -7.02
CA SER A 96 22.16 -6.90 -6.45
C SER A 96 22.23 -6.97 -4.93
N PHE A 97 21.08 -6.86 -4.25
CA PHE A 97 20.98 -6.74 -2.78
C PHE A 97 19.93 -7.69 -2.20
N TYR A 98 19.82 -8.92 -2.73
CA TYR A 98 18.77 -9.88 -2.40
C TYR A 98 18.42 -9.96 -0.90
N HIS A 99 19.41 -10.26 -0.04
CA HIS A 99 19.16 -10.42 1.39
C HIS A 99 18.62 -9.15 2.07
N HIS A 100 19.14 -7.98 1.71
CA HIS A 100 18.69 -6.71 2.29
C HIS A 100 17.29 -6.35 1.81
N THR A 101 17.03 -6.48 0.52
CA THR A 101 15.72 -6.19 -0.09
C THR A 101 14.64 -7.11 0.47
N VAL A 102 14.91 -8.42 0.57
CA VAL A 102 13.97 -9.40 1.14
C VAL A 102 13.74 -9.13 2.63
N ALA A 103 14.77 -8.81 3.41
CA ALA A 103 14.61 -8.45 4.83
C ALA A 103 13.71 -7.21 5.01
N ILE A 104 13.87 -6.19 4.16
CA ILE A 104 13.01 -5.00 4.17
C ILE A 104 11.56 -5.38 3.83
N ILE A 105 11.34 -6.17 2.78
CA ILE A 105 9.99 -6.61 2.37
C ILE A 105 9.33 -7.39 3.51
N ILE A 106 10.03 -8.35 4.12
CA ILE A 106 9.53 -9.12 5.27
C ILE A 106 9.20 -8.19 6.45
N GLY A 107 10.07 -7.23 6.76
CA GLY A 107 9.81 -6.26 7.84
C GLY A 107 8.55 -5.44 7.61
N ILE A 108 8.31 -4.99 6.36
CA ILE A 108 7.08 -4.27 5.99
C ILE A 108 5.86 -5.19 6.12
N LEU A 109 5.95 -6.45 5.68
CA LEU A 109 4.85 -7.42 5.78
C LEU A 109 4.51 -7.76 7.24
N ILE A 110 5.50 -7.88 8.11
CA ILE A 110 5.27 -8.08 9.55
C ILE A 110 4.59 -6.84 10.14
N GLY A 111 5.03 -5.63 9.76
CA GLY A 111 4.42 -4.39 10.20
C GLY A 111 2.95 -4.24 9.77
N SER A 112 2.60 -4.65 8.54
CA SER A 112 1.22 -4.59 8.05
C SER A 112 0.29 -5.59 8.75
N LEU A 113 0.84 -6.63 9.38
CA LEU A 113 0.06 -7.60 10.14
C LEU A 113 -0.70 -6.96 11.32
N TRP A 114 -0.15 -5.90 11.91
CA TRP A 114 -0.85 -5.12 12.94
C TRP A 114 -2.10 -4.41 12.40
N ILE A 115 -2.03 -3.91 11.16
CA ILE A 115 -3.13 -3.20 10.52
C ILE A 115 -4.27 -4.18 10.16
N ILE A 116 -3.93 -5.41 9.78
CA ILE A 116 -4.88 -6.44 9.35
C ILE A 116 -5.35 -7.32 10.54
N TRP A 117 -4.84 -7.07 11.74
CA TRP A 117 -5.19 -7.80 12.96
C TRP A 117 -6.72 -7.94 13.11
N PRO A 118 -7.26 -9.14 13.38
CA PRO A 118 -8.69 -9.42 13.30
C PRO A 118 -9.52 -8.67 14.35
N PHE A 119 -8.91 -8.30 15.47
CA PHE A 119 -9.59 -7.61 16.56
C PHE A 119 -9.43 -6.11 16.42
N GLN A 120 -10.50 -5.46 15.94
CA GLN A 120 -10.52 -4.02 15.67
C GLN A 120 -11.75 -3.39 16.32
N MET A 121 -11.57 -2.28 17.01
CA MET A 121 -12.67 -1.43 17.43
C MET A 121 -13.07 -0.57 16.24
N ARG A 122 -14.31 -0.76 15.79
CA ARG A 122 -14.85 -0.11 14.59
C ARG A 122 -15.93 0.87 14.99
N GLU A 123 -15.70 2.13 14.64
CA GLU A 123 -16.69 3.19 14.84
C GLU A 123 -17.46 3.40 13.53
N TYR A 124 -18.78 3.51 13.63
CA TYR A 124 -19.67 3.70 12.50
C TYR A 124 -20.49 4.97 12.69
N ILE A 125 -20.68 5.72 11.60
CA ILE A 125 -21.66 6.80 11.52
C ILE A 125 -22.69 6.48 10.46
N SER A 126 -23.97 6.56 10.81
CA SER A 126 -25.07 6.39 9.88
C SER A 126 -25.27 7.68 9.08
N VAL A 127 -24.84 7.66 7.81
CA VAL A 127 -24.99 8.78 6.88
C VAL A 127 -25.99 8.37 5.79
N HIS A 128 -27.12 9.07 5.69
CA HIS A 128 -28.21 8.75 4.75
C HIS A 128 -28.73 7.30 4.89
N GLY A 129 -28.88 6.81 6.13
CA GLY A 129 -29.35 5.44 6.40
C GLY A 129 -28.35 4.34 6.05
N LYS A 130 -27.09 4.69 5.72
CA LYS A 130 -25.99 3.75 5.51
C LYS A 130 -24.92 3.94 6.57
N ASP A 131 -24.57 2.87 7.26
CA ASP A 131 -23.48 2.87 8.22
C ASP A 131 -22.14 2.93 7.49
N ARG A 132 -21.38 4.00 7.73
CA ARG A 132 -20.03 4.19 7.20
C ARG A 132 -19.03 4.02 8.32
N LEU A 133 -18.06 3.14 8.09
CA LEU A 133 -16.89 2.97 8.95
C LEU A 133 -16.05 4.25 8.91
N ILE A 134 -15.82 4.87 10.06
CA ILE A 134 -15.00 6.09 10.21
C ILE A 134 -13.60 5.76 10.71
N SER A 135 -13.51 4.82 11.64
CA SER A 135 -12.25 4.44 12.28
C SER A 135 -12.23 2.94 12.57
N SER A 136 -11.05 2.34 12.44
CA SER A 136 -10.79 0.95 12.79
C SER A 136 -9.45 0.88 13.51
N THR A 137 -9.47 0.73 14.84
CA THR A 137 -8.25 0.68 15.66
C THR A 137 -7.99 -0.75 16.13
N PRO A 138 -6.84 -1.35 15.78
CA PRO A 138 -6.47 -2.67 16.29
C PRO A 138 -6.30 -2.66 17.81
N TYR A 139 -6.78 -3.70 18.48
CA TYR A 139 -6.59 -3.89 19.92
C TYR A 139 -6.27 -5.34 20.26
N TRP A 140 -5.70 -5.55 21.44
CA TRP A 140 -5.48 -6.88 21.98
C TRP A 140 -6.73 -7.35 22.73
N PRO A 141 -7.32 -8.51 22.41
CA PRO A 141 -8.47 -9.02 23.14
C PRO A 141 -8.13 -9.24 24.62
N GLU A 142 -8.91 -8.63 25.50
CA GLU A 142 -8.74 -8.82 26.94
C GLU A 142 -9.40 -10.14 27.43
N ALA A 143 -10.47 -10.56 26.76
CA ALA A 143 -11.23 -11.76 27.10
C ALA A 143 -11.06 -12.86 26.03
N TRP A 144 -10.79 -14.08 26.49
CA TRP A 144 -10.71 -15.28 25.65
C TRP A 144 -12.10 -15.88 25.45
N ASN A 145 -12.92 -15.20 24.63
CA ASN A 145 -14.25 -15.67 24.26
C ASN A 145 -14.22 -16.64 23.07
N ASP A 146 -15.36 -17.26 22.77
CA ASP A 146 -15.51 -18.19 21.64
C ASP A 146 -15.10 -17.53 20.30
N THR A 147 -15.44 -16.26 20.10
CA THR A 147 -15.08 -15.50 18.89
C THR A 147 -13.57 -15.38 18.72
N VAL A 148 -12.82 -15.10 19.79
CA VAL A 148 -11.36 -15.03 19.79
C VAL A 148 -10.78 -16.41 19.49
N MET A 149 -11.33 -17.46 20.12
CA MET A 149 -10.91 -18.84 19.87
C MET A 149 -11.12 -19.25 18.41
N TYR A 150 -12.30 -18.98 17.84
CA TYR A 150 -12.60 -19.26 16.43
C TYR A 150 -11.72 -18.46 15.47
N SER A 151 -11.44 -17.20 15.81
CA SER A 151 -10.57 -16.33 15.01
C SER A 151 -9.13 -16.86 14.98
N ILE A 152 -8.59 -17.27 16.13
CA ILE A 152 -7.25 -17.89 16.23
C ILE A 152 -7.23 -19.23 15.49
N PHE A 153 -8.26 -20.06 15.63
CA PHE A 153 -8.38 -21.33 14.93
C PHE A 153 -8.38 -21.15 13.41
N MET A 154 -9.17 -20.20 12.88
CA MET A 154 -9.17 -19.87 11.46
C MET A 154 -7.82 -19.32 10.98
N MET A 155 -7.13 -18.54 11.80
CA MET A 155 -5.78 -18.05 11.50
C MET A 155 -4.77 -19.20 11.40
N LEU A 156 -4.84 -20.18 12.31
CA LEU A 156 -4.00 -21.38 12.28
C LEU A 156 -4.31 -22.28 11.07
N ILE A 157 -5.58 -22.42 10.71
CA ILE A 157 -5.97 -23.13 9.47
C ILE A 157 -5.37 -22.42 8.25
N GLY A 158 -5.50 -21.10 8.16
CA GLY A 158 -4.94 -20.31 7.07
C GLY A 158 -3.42 -20.49 6.96
N LEU A 159 -2.71 -20.42 8.09
CA LEU A 159 -1.27 -20.68 8.15
C LEU A 159 -0.93 -22.10 7.70
N GLY A 160 -1.68 -23.10 8.19
CA GLY A 160 -1.50 -24.50 7.83
C GLY A 160 -1.68 -24.74 6.33
N LEU A 161 -2.70 -24.14 5.72
CA LEU A 161 -2.92 -24.22 4.27
C LEU A 161 -1.75 -23.64 3.48
N VAL A 162 -1.23 -22.47 3.88
CA VAL A 162 -0.06 -21.85 3.24
C VAL A 162 1.18 -22.76 3.35
N LEU A 163 1.42 -23.34 4.52
CA LEU A 163 2.55 -24.26 4.75
C LEU A 163 2.41 -25.56 3.93
N ILE A 164 1.20 -26.10 3.79
CA ILE A 164 0.94 -27.29 2.96
C ILE A 164 1.22 -26.97 1.48
N ILE A 165 0.74 -25.83 0.99
CA ILE A 165 0.98 -25.39 -0.39
C ILE A 165 2.49 -25.21 -0.63
N TYR A 166 3.18 -24.57 0.32
CA TYR A 166 4.63 -24.39 0.25
C TYR A 166 5.37 -25.74 0.19
N ALA A 167 5.04 -26.67 1.09
CA ALA A 167 5.65 -28.00 1.10
C ALA A 167 5.36 -28.80 -0.17
N TRP A 168 4.18 -28.65 -0.77
CA TRP A 168 3.83 -29.31 -2.02
C TRP A 168 4.59 -28.73 -3.22
N ALA A 169 4.76 -27.42 -3.28
CA ALA A 169 5.55 -26.76 -4.32
C ALA A 169 7.03 -27.18 -4.26
N GLU A 170 7.61 -27.30 -3.06
CA GLU A 170 9.01 -27.69 -2.87
C GLU A 170 9.27 -29.16 -3.22
N ARG A 171 8.31 -30.06 -2.92
CA ARG A 171 8.38 -31.48 -3.34
C ARG A 171 8.36 -31.70 -4.85
N LYS A 172 7.86 -30.74 -5.65
CA LYS A 172 7.80 -30.85 -7.12
C LYS A 172 9.10 -30.39 -7.79
N HIS A 173 9.95 -29.66 -7.07
CA HIS A 173 11.22 -29.13 -7.57
C HIS A 173 12.45 -29.95 -7.16
N ASN A 174 12.30 -30.92 -6.26
CA ASN A 174 13.27 -31.97 -5.94
C ASN A 174 12.87 -33.29 -6.61
#